data_AF-A0A2V6XLK3-F1
#
_entry.id   AF-A0A2V6XLK3-F1
#
_cell.length_a   1.000
_cell.length_b   1.000
_cell.length_c   1.000
_cell.angle_alpha   90.00
_cell.angle_beta   90.00
_cell.angle_gamma   90.00
#
_symmetry.space_group_name_H-M   'P 1'
#
loop_
_entity.id
_entity.type
_entity.pdbx_description
1 polymer ?
#
loop_
_entity_poly.entity_id
_entity_poly.type
_entity_poly.pdbx_seq_one_letter_code
_entity_poly.pdbx_strand_id
1 'polypeptide(L)'
;MRGWIILLVTLLVGVGLGVAGTVYVPQAVDPYLPKDLRIRSRIVEGQVTNKQREPNRVLVKIQTEQGVILAAFTKRVAETDLLIEPGDTIALALSTDQPFVDDPPIERVKRAK
;
A
#
# COMPACT_ATOMS: atom_id res chain seq x y z
N MET A 1 -27.83 -25.98 31.39
CA MET A 1 -27.76 -24.86 30.41
C MET A 1 -26.56 -23.92 30.60
N ARG A 2 -25.93 -23.79 31.79
CA ARG A 2 -24.79 -22.88 32.02
C ARG A 2 -23.51 -23.19 31.21
N GLY A 3 -23.18 -24.47 30.96
CA GLY A 3 -21.96 -24.84 30.24
C GLY A 3 -21.94 -24.41 28.77
N TRP A 4 -23.11 -24.32 28.13
CA TRP A 4 -23.23 -23.94 26.72
C TRP A 4 -22.98 -22.44 26.51
N ILE A 5 -23.32 -21.62 27.51
CA ILE A 5 -23.05 -20.18 27.51
C ILE A 5 -21.54 -19.92 27.56
N ILE A 6 -20.80 -20.67 28.37
CA ILE A 6 -19.33 -20.53 28.47
C ILE A 6 -18.68 -20.84 27.13
N LEU A 7 -19.11 -21.91 26.45
CA LEU A 7 -18.60 -22.28 25.12
C LEU A 7 -18.91 -21.22 24.06
N LEU A 8 -20.12 -20.65 24.07
CA LEU A 8 -20.48 -19.58 23.14
C LEU A 8 -19.65 -18.32 23.38
N VAL A 9 -19.42 -17.95 24.64
CA VAL A 9 -18.62 -16.76 24.99
C VAL A 9 -17.16 -16.96 24.60
N THR A 10 -16.55 -18.11 24.91
CA THR A 10 -15.15 -18.36 24.50
C THR A 10 -14.99 -18.45 22.99
N LEU A 11 -15.98 -19.02 22.28
CA LEU A 11 -15.99 -19.03 20.82
C LEU A 11 -16.06 -17.61 20.26
N LEU A 12 -16.95 -16.76 20.78
CA LEU A 12 -17.08 -15.37 20.33
C LEU A 12 -15.82 -14.55 20.61
N VAL A 13 -15.17 -14.75 21.77
CA VAL A 13 -13.90 -14.11 22.08
C VAL A 13 -12.79 -14.59 21.14
N GLY A 14 -12.72 -15.90 20.88
CA GLY A 14 -11.76 -16.47 19.93
C GLY A 14 -11.95 -15.96 18.50
N VAL A 15 -13.20 -15.89 18.03
CA VAL A 15 -13.52 -15.31 16.71
C VAL A 15 -13.19 -13.82 16.67
N GLY A 16 -13.52 -13.07 17.72
CA GLY A 16 -13.20 -11.65 17.82
C GLY A 16 -11.69 -11.39 17.77
N LEU A 17 -10.91 -12.17 18.51
CA LEU A 17 -9.44 -12.10 18.48
C LEU A 17 -8.87 -12.54 17.12
N GLY A 18 -9.45 -13.56 16.49
CA GLY A 18 -9.04 -14.01 15.16
C GLY A 18 -9.27 -12.95 14.08
N VAL A 19 -10.45 -12.33 14.06
CA VAL A 19 -10.81 -11.27 13.10
C VAL A 19 -10.02 -9.99 13.38
N ALA A 20 -9.84 -9.60 14.64
CA ALA A 20 -9.01 -8.45 14.98
C ALA A 20 -7.55 -8.69 14.57
N GLY A 21 -7.05 -9.91 14.75
CA GLY A 21 -5.74 -10.32 14.28
C GLY A 21 -5.59 -10.09 12.77
N THR A 22 -6.48 -10.62 11.93
CA THR A 22 -6.32 -10.49 10.47
C THR A 22 -6.39 -9.06 9.95
N VAL A 23 -7.11 -8.15 10.63
CA VAL A 23 -7.28 -6.75 10.19
C VAL A 23 -6.12 -5.85 10.63
N TYR A 24 -5.62 -6.01 11.87
CA TYR A 24 -4.63 -5.09 12.44
C TYR A 24 -3.17 -5.57 12.34
N VAL A 25 -2.96 -6.86 12.12
CA VAL A 25 -1.63 -7.46 12.02
C VAL A 25 -0.84 -7.09 10.74
N PRO A 26 -1.42 -6.84 9.54
CA PRO A 26 -0.64 -6.73 8.30
C PRO A 26 0.53 -5.74 8.35
N GLN A 27 0.38 -4.62 9.05
CA GLN A 27 1.39 -3.55 9.05
C GLN A 27 2.54 -3.76 10.05
N ALA A 28 2.38 -4.61 11.07
CA ALA A 28 3.35 -4.74 12.17
C ALA A 28 4.24 -5.99 12.07
N VAL A 29 3.78 -7.04 11.40
CA VAL A 29 4.50 -8.33 11.34
C VAL A 29 5.09 -8.66 9.98
N ASP A 30 4.84 -7.84 8.95
CA ASP A 30 5.44 -7.99 7.61
C ASP A 30 6.95 -8.32 7.62
N PRO A 31 7.78 -7.74 8.51
CA PRO A 31 9.21 -8.09 8.62
C PRO A 31 9.47 -9.54 9.06
N TYR A 32 8.56 -10.14 9.83
CA TYR A 32 8.70 -11.44 10.48
C TYR A 32 7.92 -12.56 9.78
N LEU A 33 7.10 -12.26 8.76
CA LEU A 33 6.40 -13.31 8.00
C LEU A 33 7.34 -14.06 7.04
N PRO A 34 7.17 -15.40 6.91
CA PRO A 34 7.79 -16.20 5.87
C PRO A 34 7.46 -15.63 4.49
N LYS A 35 8.40 -15.76 3.54
CA LYS A 35 8.31 -15.16 2.19
C LYS A 35 7.03 -15.52 1.43
N ASP A 36 6.42 -16.65 1.74
CA ASP A 36 5.23 -17.19 1.06
C ASP A 36 3.91 -16.57 1.57
N LEU A 37 3.92 -15.96 2.75
CA LEU A 37 2.76 -15.28 3.34
C LEU A 37 2.88 -13.75 3.31
N ARG A 38 4.03 -13.22 2.87
CA ARG A 38 4.17 -11.79 2.60
C ARG A 38 3.24 -11.43 1.44
N ILE A 39 2.43 -10.39 1.62
CA ILE A 39 1.69 -9.78 0.53
C ILE A 39 2.73 -9.39 -0.51
N ARG A 40 2.77 -10.11 -1.63
CA ARG A 40 3.84 -10.03 -2.62
C ARG A 40 3.70 -8.72 -3.38
N SER A 41 4.23 -7.64 -2.83
CA SER A 41 4.27 -6.34 -3.50
C SER A 41 5.19 -6.45 -4.72
N ARG A 42 4.63 -6.29 -5.91
CA ARG A 42 5.40 -6.26 -7.15
C ARG A 42 6.02 -4.89 -7.31
N ILE A 43 7.33 -4.85 -7.50
CA ILE A 43 8.01 -3.59 -7.82
C ILE A 43 7.76 -3.30 -9.29
N VAL A 44 7.16 -2.15 -9.56
CA VAL A 44 6.88 -1.66 -10.91
C VAL A 44 7.64 -0.36 -11.11
N GLU A 45 8.44 -0.32 -12.17
CA GLU A 45 9.16 0.87 -12.59
C GLU A 45 8.37 1.60 -13.67
N GLY A 46 8.33 2.92 -13.56
CA GLY A 46 7.67 3.77 -14.54
C GLY A 46 8.14 5.21 -14.48
N GLN A 47 7.92 5.92 -15.59
CA GLN A 47 8.25 7.33 -15.68
C GLN A 47 7.07 8.18 -15.24
N VAL A 48 7.34 9.19 -14.41
CA VAL A 48 6.35 10.17 -14.00
C VAL A 48 6.09 11.10 -15.18
N THR A 49 4.88 11.05 -15.71
CA THR A 49 4.46 11.89 -16.84
C THR A 49 3.83 13.17 -16.37
N ASN A 50 3.13 13.13 -15.22
CA ASN A 50 2.44 14.29 -14.68
C ASN A 50 2.34 14.19 -13.16
N LYS A 51 2.47 15.34 -12.49
CA LYS A 51 2.29 15.52 -11.05
C LYS A 51 1.28 16.64 -10.84
N GLN A 52 0.22 16.36 -10.10
CA GLN A 52 -0.78 17.33 -9.69
C GLN A 52 -0.89 17.34 -8.18
N ARG A 53 -0.57 18.49 -7.58
CA ARG A 53 -0.73 18.70 -6.15
C ARG A 53 -2.13 19.22 -5.85
N GLU A 54 -2.86 18.48 -5.03
CA GLU A 54 -4.12 18.90 -4.42
C GLU A 54 -3.90 19.30 -2.95
N PRO A 55 -4.87 19.97 -2.28
CA PRO A 55 -4.71 20.40 -0.90
C PRO A 55 -4.39 19.27 0.08
N ASN A 56 -4.95 18.07 -0.15
CA ASN A 56 -4.89 16.94 0.76
C ASN A 56 -4.16 15.71 0.18
N ARG A 57 -3.67 15.79 -1.07
CA ARG A 57 -3.02 14.66 -1.74
C ARG A 57 -2.18 15.09 -2.93
N VAL A 58 -1.25 14.24 -3.34
CA VAL A 58 -0.51 14.38 -4.61
C VAL A 58 -0.98 13.28 -5.56
N LEU A 59 -1.45 13.67 -6.73
CA LEU A 59 -1.78 12.75 -7.81
C LEU A 59 -0.59 12.67 -8.76
N VAL A 60 -0.13 11.46 -9.04
CA VAL A 60 1.03 11.21 -9.90
C VAL A 60 0.62 10.23 -10.98
N LYS A 61 0.77 10.65 -12.23
CA LYS A 61 0.53 9.79 -13.40
C LYS A 61 1.85 9.18 -13.85
N ILE A 62 1.89 7.87 -13.94
CA ILE A 62 3.10 7.08 -14.13
C ILE A 62 2.90 6.20 -15.35
N GLN A 63 3.79 6.33 -16.33
CA GLN A 63 3.83 5.48 -17.50
C GLN A 63 4.76 4.30 -17.23
N THR A 64 4.21 3.09 -17.22
CA THR A 64 4.95 1.85 -17.12
C THR A 64 4.89 1.11 -18.46
N GLU A 65 5.64 0.01 -18.60
CA GLU A 65 5.54 -0.87 -19.78
C GLU A 65 4.17 -1.57 -19.88
N GLN A 66 3.47 -1.72 -18.77
CA GLN A 66 2.19 -2.43 -18.68
C GLN A 66 1.00 -1.49 -18.91
N GLY A 67 1.20 -0.18 -18.80
CA GLY A 67 0.16 0.82 -18.99
C GLY A 67 0.39 2.09 -18.18
N VAL A 68 -0.66 2.87 -18.00
CA VAL A 68 -0.65 4.08 -17.18
C VAL A 68 -1.22 3.77 -15.81
N ILE A 69 -0.49 4.15 -14.76
CA ILE A 69 -0.90 4.05 -13.37
C ILE A 69 -1.09 5.45 -12.82
N LEU A 70 -2.19 5.67 -12.11
CA LEU A 70 -2.47 6.89 -11.36
C LEU A 70 -2.32 6.60 -9.87
N ALA A 71 -1.26 7.12 -9.27
CA ALA A 71 -0.98 6.99 -7.85
C ALA A 71 -1.47 8.23 -7.09
N ALA A 72 -2.27 8.02 -6.04
CA ALA A 72 -2.72 9.07 -5.15
C ALA A 72 -2.01 8.96 -3.80
N PHE A 73 -1.22 9.96 -3.44
CA PHE A 73 -0.50 10.03 -2.16
C PHE A 73 -1.22 10.98 -1.23
N THR A 74 -1.95 10.44 -0.26
CA THR A 74 -2.64 11.19 0.80
C THR A 74 -1.78 11.36 2.05
N LYS A 75 -0.77 10.49 2.23
CA LYS A 75 0.18 10.55 3.35
C LYS A 75 1.43 11.32 2.95
N ARG A 76 1.97 12.08 3.90
CA ARG A 76 3.24 12.83 3.76
C ARG A 76 3.30 13.67 2.47
N VAL A 77 2.18 14.32 2.14
CA VAL A 77 1.97 15.08 0.90
C VAL A 77 3.13 16.01 0.55
N ALA A 78 3.65 16.75 1.54
CA ALA A 78 4.76 17.68 1.32
C ALA A 78 6.09 16.98 0.99
N GLU A 79 6.39 15.85 1.63
CA GLU A 79 7.59 15.06 1.33
C GLU A 79 7.48 14.45 -0.06
N THR A 80 6.34 13.84 -0.39
CA THR A 80 6.11 13.20 -1.68
C THR A 80 6.15 14.19 -2.84
N ASP A 81 5.58 15.38 -2.66
CA ASP A 81 5.62 16.45 -3.66
C ASP A 81 7.05 16.92 -3.97
N LEU A 82 7.95 16.91 -2.97
CA LEU A 82 9.36 17.25 -3.14
C LEU A 82 10.21 16.11 -3.71
N LEU A 83 9.80 14.86 -3.46
CA LEU A 83 10.54 13.68 -3.88
C LEU A 83 10.29 13.32 -5.34
N ILE A 84 9.14 13.68 -5.90
CA ILE A 84 8.70 13.26 -7.22
C ILE A 84 8.63 14.48 -8.14
N GLU A 85 9.35 14.45 -9.26
CA GLU A 85 9.20 15.44 -10.33
C GLU A 85 8.72 14.79 -11.65
N PRO A 86 7.96 15.52 -12.50
CA PRO A 86 7.68 15.07 -13.86
C PRO A 86 8.97 14.80 -14.63
N GLY A 87 9.06 13.64 -15.27
CA GLY A 87 10.23 13.14 -15.97
C GLY A 87 11.02 12.10 -15.19
N ASP A 88 10.89 12.04 -13.87
CA ASP A 88 11.60 11.09 -13.02
C ASP A 88 11.15 9.66 -13.27
N THR A 89 12.07 8.71 -13.09
CA THR A 89 11.73 7.28 -13.08
C THR A 89 11.55 6.84 -11.63
N ILE A 90 10.36 6.35 -11.30
CA ILE A 90 10.04 5.87 -9.97
C ILE A 90 9.77 4.37 -9.97
N ALA A 91 10.21 3.71 -8.89
CA ALA A 91 9.88 2.32 -8.60
C ALA A 91 8.87 2.30 -7.45
N LEU A 92 7.70 1.74 -7.70
CA LEU A 92 6.62 1.61 -6.73
C LEU A 92 6.39 0.16 -6.38
N ALA A 93 6.15 -0.11 -5.10
CA ALA A 93 5.70 -1.41 -4.63
C ALA A 93 4.17 -1.50 -4.74
N LEU A 94 3.66 -2.22 -5.74
CA LEU A 94 2.22 -2.37 -5.94
C LEU A 94 1.74 -3.70 -5.36
N SER A 95 0.70 -3.64 -4.54
CA SER A 95 0.05 -4.86 -4.01
C SER A 95 -0.95 -5.46 -4.99
N THR A 96 -1.38 -4.70 -6.01
CA THR A 96 -2.37 -5.12 -7.02
C THR A 96 -2.03 -4.48 -8.37
N ASP A 97 -2.42 -5.12 -9.49
CA ASP A 97 -2.22 -4.59 -10.85
C ASP A 97 -3.33 -3.59 -11.27
N GLN A 98 -3.91 -2.85 -10.32
CA GLN A 98 -4.93 -1.86 -10.61
C GLN A 98 -4.35 -0.57 -11.20
N PRO A 99 -5.06 0.09 -12.13
CA PRO A 99 -4.60 1.34 -12.75
C PRO A 99 -4.67 2.56 -11.83
N PHE A 100 -5.43 2.48 -10.72
CA PHE A 100 -5.50 3.51 -9.70
C PHE A 100 -5.07 2.93 -8.36
N VAL A 101 -4.12 3.58 -7.69
CA VAL A 101 -3.54 3.08 -6.44
C VAL A 101 -3.40 4.18 -5.40
N ASP A 102 -3.77 3.87 -4.16
CA ASP A 102 -3.71 4.80 -3.04
C ASP A 102 -2.50 4.51 -2.15
N ASP A 103 -1.71 5.56 -1.88
CA ASP A 103 -0.50 5.55 -1.05
C ASP A 103 0.47 4.38 -1.33
N PRO A 104 0.87 4.11 -2.60
CA PRO A 104 1.84 3.07 -2.87
C PRO A 104 3.20 3.42 -2.26
N PRO A 105 3.92 2.48 -1.63
CA PRO A 105 5.28 2.71 -1.15
C PRO A 105 6.22 3.08 -2.30
N ILE A 106 7.01 4.14 -2.11
CA ILE A 106 8.05 4.55 -3.03
C ILE A 106 9.35 3.85 -2.61
N GLU A 107 9.81 2.91 -3.43
CA GLU A 107 11.06 2.16 -3.17
C GLU A 107 12.28 2.94 -3.66
N ARG A 108 12.15 3.58 -4.83
CA ARG A 108 13.26 4.30 -5.46
C ARG A 108 12.76 5.41 -6.36
N VAL A 109 13.46 6.55 -6.34
CA VAL A 109 13.30 7.63 -7.31
C VAL A 109 14.62 7.87 -7.99
N LYS A 110 14.63 7.84 -9.33
CA LYS A 110 15.77 8.19 -10.16
C LYS A 110 15.41 9.45 -10.93
N ARG A 111 16.10 10.54 -10.60
CA ARG A 111 15.85 11.82 -11.26
C ARG A 111 16.21 11.80 -12.73
N ALA A 112 15.38 12.43 -13.55
CA ALA A 112 15.80 12.80 -14.89
C ALA A 112 16.99 13.77 -14.78
N LYS A 113 18.04 13.52 -15.56
CA LYS A 113 19.28 14.30 -15.57
C LYS A 113 19.10 15.58 -16.37
#